data_AF-A0A958Q1K0-F1
#
_entry.id   AF-A0A958Q1K0-F1
#
_cell.length_a   1.000
_cell.length_b   1.000
_cell.length_c   1.000
_cell.angle_alpha   90.00
_cell.angle_beta   90.00
_cell.angle_gamma   90.00
#
_symmetry.space_group_name_H-M   'P 1'
#
loop_
_entity.id
_entity.type
_entity.pdbx_description
1 polymer ?
#
loop_
_entity_poly.entity_id
_entity_poly.type
_entity_poly.pdbx_seq_one_letter_code
_entity_poly.pdbx_strand_id
1 'polypeptide(L)' 'NWSGDTFQYRGSFVSLGTPQKVNGAWQYGGNRYTAPIRDWDYDTDFNDAANLPPLAPRFVYLRQELFQREFEQ' A
#
# COMPACT_ATOMS: atom_id res chain seq x y z
N ASN A 1 -14.41 -18.94 -12.24
CA ASN A 1 -13.06 -19.25 -12.71
C ASN A 1 -12.53 -17.95 -13.31
N TRP A 2 -11.42 -17.41 -12.81
CA TRP A 2 -10.88 -16.11 -13.22
C TRP A 2 -9.70 -16.25 -14.21
N SER A 3 -9.47 -17.46 -14.73
CA SER A 3 -8.36 -17.74 -15.62
C SER A 3 -8.54 -16.99 -16.95
N GLY A 4 -7.56 -16.16 -17.31
CA GLY A 4 -7.57 -15.34 -18.53
C GLY A 4 -8.21 -13.96 -18.36
N ASP A 5 -8.91 -13.72 -17.25
CA ASP A 5 -9.50 -12.42 -16.96
C ASP A 5 -8.47 -11.49 -16.31
N THR A 6 -8.48 -10.22 -16.70
CA THR A 6 -7.69 -9.18 -16.05
C THR A 6 -8.54 -8.45 -15.01
N PHE A 7 -8.08 -8.45 -13.77
CA PHE A 7 -8.64 -7.65 -12.69
C PHE A 7 -7.79 -6.39 -12.52
N GLN A 8 -8.42 -5.24 -12.78
CA GLN A 8 -7.82 -3.92 -12.59
C GLN A 8 -8.27 -3.38 -11.24
N TYR A 9 -7.32 -3.15 -10.35
CA TYR A 9 -7.57 -2.58 -9.04
C TYR A 9 -6.40 -1.70 -8.62
N ARG A 10 -6.72 -0.46 -8.27
CA ARG A 10 -5.80 0.52 -7.70
C ARG A 10 -6.20 0.74 -6.24
N GLY A 11 -5.28 0.47 -5.32
CA GLY A 11 -5.52 0.56 -3.88
C GLY A 11 -4.84 -0.56 -3.10
N SER A 12 -5.25 -0.76 -1.84
CA SER A 12 -4.69 -1.78 -0.95
C SER A 12 -5.77 -2.67 -0.32
N PHE A 13 -5.54 -3.98 -0.29
CA PHE A 13 -6.31 -4.90 0.55
C PHE A 13 -5.60 -5.13 1.88
N VAL A 14 -6.31 -4.93 2.99
CA VAL A 14 -5.82 -5.26 4.34
C VAL A 14 -6.78 -6.25 4.98
N SER A 15 -6.24 -7.33 5.55
CA SER A 15 -7.04 -8.22 6.40
C SER A 15 -7.05 -7.66 7.82
N LEU A 16 -8.24 -7.40 8.35
CA LEU A 16 -8.40 -6.80 9.68
C LEU A 16 -8.58 -7.83 10.80
N GLY A 17 -8.56 -9.13 10.50
CA GLY A 17 -8.74 -10.16 11.53
C GLY A 17 -8.68 -11.58 11.02
N THR A 18 -8.91 -12.53 11.94
CA THR A 18 -8.88 -13.96 11.68
C THR A 18 -10.09 -14.39 10.83
N PRO A 19 -9.90 -15.16 9.76
CA PRO A 19 -11.00 -15.64 8.92
C PRO A 19 -12.00 -16.48 9.74
N GLN A 20 -13.30 -16.19 9.57
CA GLN A 20 -14.37 -16.83 10.36
C GLN A 20 -14.85 -18.18 9.80
N LYS A 21 -14.58 -18.45 8.52
CA LYS A 21 -15.18 -19.58 7.79
C LYS A 21 -14.19 -20.69 7.43
N VAL A 22 -12.89 -20.39 7.40
CA VAL A 22 -11.84 -21.32 6.97
C VAL A 22 -10.58 -21.05 7.77
N ASN A 23 -9.98 -22.10 8.34
CA ASN A 23 -8.71 -22.08 9.07
C ASN A 23 -7.64 -22.99 8.43
N GLY A 24 -7.95 -23.61 7.28
CA GLY A 24 -7.02 -24.46 6.56
C GLY A 24 -5.93 -23.66 5.84
N ALA A 25 -4.81 -24.32 5.53
CA ALA A 25 -3.74 -23.72 4.74
C ALA A 25 -4.26 -23.26 3.36
N TRP A 26 -3.83 -22.08 2.95
CA TRP A 26 -4.16 -21.57 1.61
C TRP A 26 -3.52 -22.45 0.54
N GLN A 27 -4.28 -22.73 -0.53
CA GLN A 27 -3.81 -23.46 -1.71
C GLN A 27 -4.37 -22.80 -2.98
N TYR A 28 -3.53 -22.66 -3.99
CA TYR A 28 -3.90 -22.09 -5.29
C TYR A 28 -4.62 -23.11 -6.17
N GLY A 29 -5.77 -22.75 -6.73
CA GLY A 29 -6.47 -23.54 -7.75
C GLY A 29 -7.21 -24.80 -7.26
N GLY A 30 -7.48 -25.72 -8.20
CA GLY A 30 -8.32 -26.91 -7.96
C GLY A 30 -9.80 -26.57 -7.81
N ASN A 31 -10.42 -27.00 -6.72
CA ASN A 31 -11.78 -26.60 -6.33
C ASN A 31 -11.84 -25.27 -5.55
N ARG A 32 -10.72 -24.53 -5.49
CA ARG A 32 -10.60 -23.25 -4.79
C ARG A 32 -10.44 -22.10 -5.80
N TYR A 33 -10.39 -20.89 -5.27
CA TYR A 33 -10.16 -19.67 -6.04
C TYR A 33 -8.85 -19.75 -6.84
N THR A 34 -8.95 -19.58 -8.16
CA THR A 34 -7.84 -19.23 -9.05
C THR A 34 -7.80 -17.72 -9.19
N ALA A 35 -6.63 -17.11 -9.04
CA ALA A 35 -6.50 -15.67 -9.19
C ALA A 35 -6.58 -15.25 -10.68
N PRO A 36 -7.20 -14.10 -10.99
CA PRO A 36 -7.08 -13.47 -12.31
C PRO A 36 -5.65 -12.98 -12.57
N ILE A 37 -5.39 -12.58 -13.80
CA ILE A 37 -4.27 -11.69 -14.12
C ILE A 37 -4.54 -10.38 -13.38
N ARG A 38 -3.58 -9.93 -12.57
CA ARG A 38 -3.73 -8.69 -11.80
C ARG A 38 -2.81 -7.64 -12.36
N ASP A 39 -3.42 -6.55 -12.82
CA ASP A 39 -2.72 -5.35 -13.24
C ASP A 39 -2.54 -4.47 -11.99
N TRP A 40 -1.40 -4.65 -11.32
CA TRP A 40 -1.08 -3.94 -10.09
C TRP A 40 -0.36 -2.64 -10.40
N ASP A 41 -0.89 -1.54 -9.89
CA ASP A 41 -0.29 -0.23 -10.01
C ASP A 41 -0.27 0.46 -8.64
N TYR A 42 0.77 1.26 -8.38
CA TYR A 42 0.84 2.09 -7.19
C TYR A 42 -0.07 3.30 -7.39
N ASP A 43 -0.95 3.57 -6.42
CA ASP A 43 -1.79 4.76 -6.47
C ASP A 43 -0.98 6.01 -6.15
N THR A 44 -0.69 6.80 -7.18
CA THR A 44 0.09 8.03 -7.07
C THR A 44 -0.60 9.11 -6.24
N ASP A 45 -1.90 9.01 -5.99
CA ASP A 45 -2.61 9.95 -5.12
C ASP A 45 -2.05 9.91 -3.69
N PHE A 46 -1.50 8.77 -3.25
CA PHE A 46 -0.85 8.64 -1.95
C PHE A 46 0.52 9.34 -1.83
N ASN A 47 1.04 9.92 -2.91
CA ASN A 47 2.22 10.80 -2.82
C ASN A 47 1.86 12.16 -2.21
N ASP A 48 0.59 12.59 -2.30
CA ASP A 48 0.11 13.79 -1.65
C ASP A 48 -0.34 13.45 -0.22
N ALA A 49 0.31 14.08 0.76
CA ALA A 49 -0.03 13.91 2.17
C ALA A 49 -1.48 14.30 2.50
N ALA A 50 -2.12 15.16 1.69
CA ALA A 50 -3.53 15.54 1.85
C ALA A 50 -4.50 14.42 1.46
N ASN A 51 -4.08 13.47 0.62
CA ASN A 51 -4.90 12.36 0.14
C ASN A 51 -4.73 11.08 0.97
N LEU A 52 -3.84 11.11 1.97
CA LEU A 52 -3.65 9.96 2.85
C LEU A 52 -4.90 9.76 3.73
N PRO A 53 -5.34 8.49 3.94
CA PRO A 53 -6.41 8.19 4.87
C PRO A 53 -6.11 8.72 6.28
N PRO A 54 -7.14 9.02 7.09
CA PRO A 54 -6.94 9.40 8.49
C PRO A 54 -6.07 8.37 9.22
N LEU A 55 -5.15 8.86 10.06
CA LEU A 55 -4.21 8.04 10.86
C LEU A 55 -3.14 7.29 10.04
N ALA A 56 -2.97 7.61 8.75
CA ALA A 56 -1.80 7.14 8.00
C ALA A 56 -0.50 7.61 8.70
N PRO A 57 0.50 6.72 8.89
CA PRO A 57 1.78 7.10 9.48
C PRO A 57 2.45 8.20 8.66
N ARG A 58 2.94 9.25 9.32
CA ARG A 58 3.69 10.32 8.67
C ARG A 58 5.10 10.38 9.22
N PHE A 59 6.09 10.33 8.33
CA PHE A 59 7.47 10.56 8.70
C PHE A 59 7.74 12.07 8.71
N VAL A 60 8.12 12.61 9.87
CA VAL A 60 8.62 13.97 10.01
C VAL A 60 10.08 13.90 10.43
N TYR A 61 10.94 14.65 9.75
CA TYR A 61 12.36 14.74 10.10
C TYR A 61 12.73 16.18 10.44
N LEU A 62 13.66 16.34 11.36
CA LEU A 62 14.24 17.64 11.68
C LEU A 62 15.39 17.88 10.71
N ARG A 63 15.33 19.00 9.98
CA ARG A 63 16.46 19.51 9.20
C ARG A 63 17.17 20.56 10.04
N GLN A 64 18.42 20.31 10.40
CA GLN A 64 19.26 21.33 11.02
C GLN A 64 19.77 22.26 9.92
N GLU A 65 19.35 23.53 9.97
CA GLU A 65 19.90 24.58 9.12
C GLU A 65 20.96 25.36 9.92
N LEU A 66 22.18 25.44 9.39
CA LEU A 66 23.26 26.21 9.98
C LEU A 66 23.20 27.64 9.45
N PHE A 67 22.98 28.61 10.33
CA PHE A 67 23.13 30.03 10.00
C PHE A 67 24.52 30.49 10.46
N GLN A 68 25.44 30.71 9.53
CA GLN A 68 26.73 31.36 9.80
C GLN A 68 26.69 32.80 9.30
N ARG A 69 27.01 33.75 10.18
CA ARG A 69 27.28 35.14 9.83
C ARG A 69 28.79 35.33 9.81
N GLU A 70 29.34 35.64 8.64
CA GLU A 70 30.73 36.06 8.50
C GLU A 70 30.85 37.56 8.83
N PHE A 71 31.92 37.92 9.53
CA PHE A 71 32.31 39.31 9.74
C PHE A 71 33.62 39.54 8.98
N GLU A 72 33.63 40.53 8.10
CA GLU A 72 34.86 40.96 7.42
C GLU A 72 35.80 41.65 8.43
N GLN A 73 37.09 41.32 8.34
CA GLN A 73 38.17 41.80 9.22
C GLN A 73 38.82 43.07 8.68
#